data_AF-A0A498I5P5-F1
#
_entry.id   AF-A0A498I5P5-F1
#
_cell.length_a   1.000
_cell.length_b   1.000
_cell.length_c   1.000
_cell.angle_alpha   90.00
_cell.angle_beta   90.00
_cell.angle_gamma   90.00
#
_symmetry.space_group_name_H-M   'P 1'
#
loop_
_entity.id
_entity.type
_entity.pdbx_description
1 polymer ?
#
loop_
_entity_poly.entity_id
_entity_poly.type
_entity_poly.pdbx_seq_one_letter_code
_entity_poly.pdbx_strand_id
1 'polypeptide(L)'
;MHELVRDVAIWIASDDKKAFSKGYGDEVKEWPAEDLFKKYTMISLRSCKMPILPEVPWECPELKLLILENKNVGDSQEIPSKFFEGMKELKVLDVTRFRIQSLPPSLQSLMHLHTLCLDQCELVDITLVGQLTNLKILSLIHSKVKELPKEIGQLTLLQSTKTCGRIESI
;
A
#
# COMPACT_ATOMS: atom_id res chain seq x y z
N MET A 1 1.65 -16.11 -0.53
CA MET A 1 2.05 -15.06 -1.50
C MET A 1 1.25 -15.28 -2.78
N HIS A 2 0.50 -14.29 -3.28
CA HIS A 2 -0.34 -14.46 -4.48
C HIS A 2 0.49 -14.34 -5.77
N GLU A 3 0.01 -14.98 -6.84
CA GLU A 3 0.66 -14.97 -8.17
C GLU A 3 0.94 -13.55 -8.67
N LEU A 4 0.01 -12.60 -8.55
CA LEU A 4 0.25 -11.21 -9.00
C LEU A 4 1.36 -10.50 -8.22
N VAL A 5 1.45 -10.70 -6.91
CA VAL A 5 2.55 -10.13 -6.10
C VAL A 5 3.87 -10.78 -6.50
N ARG A 6 3.86 -12.09 -6.74
CA ARG A 6 5.01 -12.83 -7.22
C ARG A 6 5.43 -12.40 -8.63
N ASP A 7 4.49 -12.19 -9.55
CA ASP A 7 4.76 -11.83 -10.94
C ASP A 7 5.28 -10.40 -11.05
N VAL A 8 4.71 -9.47 -10.28
CA VAL A 8 5.23 -8.11 -10.14
C VAL A 8 6.62 -8.15 -9.53
N ALA A 9 6.84 -8.95 -8.48
CA ALA A 9 8.17 -9.11 -7.87
C ALA A 9 9.19 -9.76 -8.82
N ILE A 10 8.81 -10.75 -9.62
CA ILE A 10 9.67 -11.40 -10.63
C ILE A 10 10.03 -10.40 -11.73
N TRP A 11 9.05 -9.62 -12.22
CA TRP A 11 9.30 -8.59 -13.22
C TRP A 11 10.22 -7.50 -12.68
N ILE A 12 10.03 -7.05 -11.44
CA ILE A 12 10.91 -6.06 -10.80
C ILE A 12 12.32 -6.62 -10.58
N ALA A 13 12.44 -7.88 -10.13
CA ALA A 13 13.73 -8.52 -9.91
C ALA A 13 14.57 -8.64 -11.19
N SER A 14 13.95 -8.50 -12.36
CA SER A 14 14.65 -8.46 -13.64
C SER A 14 15.31 -7.09 -13.97
N ASP A 15 14.98 -6.02 -13.24
CA ASP A 15 15.51 -4.66 -13.46
C ASP A 15 15.84 -3.94 -12.13
N ASP A 16 16.88 -4.44 -11.44
CA ASP A 16 17.33 -3.98 -10.11
C ASP A 16 17.69 -2.48 -10.05
N LYS A 17 17.95 -1.82 -11.19
CA LYS A 17 18.31 -0.40 -11.27
C LYS A 17 17.12 0.55 -11.07
N LYS A 18 15.90 0.03 -11.04
CA LYS A 18 14.66 0.80 -10.85
C LYS A 18 14.00 0.58 -9.48
N ALA A 19 14.77 0.10 -8.51
CA ALA A 19 14.30 -0.19 -7.16
C ALA A 19 14.89 0.77 -6.12
N PHE A 20 14.05 1.24 -5.19
CA PHE A 20 14.48 1.87 -3.95
C PHE A 20 14.04 1.01 -2.77
N SER A 21 14.97 0.32 -2.13
CA SER A 21 14.67 -0.63 -1.05
C SER A 21 15.48 -0.39 0.21
N LYS A 22 14.80 -0.45 1.36
CA LYS A 22 15.37 -0.44 2.71
C LYS A 22 14.68 -1.45 3.60
N GLY A 23 15.46 -2.12 4.44
CA GLY A 23 15.04 -3.23 5.26
C GLY A 23 15.25 -3.01 6.76
N TYR A 24 15.10 -4.09 7.51
CA TYR A 24 15.27 -4.09 8.96
C TYR A 24 16.67 -3.59 9.34
N GLY A 25 16.71 -2.57 10.19
CA GLY A 25 17.97 -1.97 10.65
C GLY A 25 18.50 -0.84 9.78
N ASP A 26 17.94 -0.63 8.59
CA ASP A 26 18.28 0.51 7.75
C ASP A 26 17.64 1.81 8.27
N GLU A 27 18.31 2.93 7.96
CA GLU A 27 17.81 4.29 8.18
C GLU A 27 17.85 5.08 6.87
N VAL A 28 16.71 5.67 6.50
CA VAL A 28 16.62 6.73 5.50
C VAL A 28 16.67 8.05 6.25
N LYS A 29 17.79 8.76 6.14
CA LYS A 29 17.96 10.07 6.78
C LYS A 29 17.21 11.16 6.03
N GLU A 30 17.31 11.13 4.70
CA GLU A 30 16.67 12.06 3.79
C GLU A 30 16.14 11.28 2.58
N TRP A 31 15.05 11.77 1.99
CA TRP A 31 14.51 11.18 0.78
C TRP A 31 15.46 11.39 -0.41
N PRO A 32 15.54 10.44 -1.36
CA PRO A 32 16.26 10.64 -2.61
C PRO A 32 15.79 11.90 -3.35
N ALA A 33 16.60 12.39 -4.28
CA ALA A 33 16.20 13.48 -5.16
C ALA A 33 14.93 13.13 -5.95
N GLU A 34 14.05 14.12 -6.13
CA GLU A 34 12.72 13.95 -6.75
C GLU A 34 12.76 13.31 -8.14
N ASP A 35 13.82 13.55 -8.92
CA ASP A 35 13.97 13.01 -10.27
C ASP A 35 14.22 11.49 -10.29
N LEU A 36 14.69 10.91 -9.18
CA LEU A 36 14.90 9.47 -9.06
C LEU A 36 13.57 8.73 -8.91
N PHE A 37 12.61 9.32 -8.22
CA PHE A 37 11.27 8.73 -8.05
C PHE A 37 10.55 8.50 -9.38
N LYS A 38 10.84 9.32 -10.39
CA LYS A 38 10.28 9.17 -11.73
C LYS A 38 10.68 7.86 -12.43
N LYS A 39 11.80 7.27 -11.99
CA LYS A 39 12.42 6.09 -12.61
C LYS A 39 12.11 4.81 -11.84
N TYR A 40 11.64 4.91 -10.61
CA TYR A 40 11.41 3.74 -9.77
C TYR A 40 10.16 2.98 -10.18
N THR A 41 10.32 1.68 -10.39
CA THR A 41 9.24 0.71 -10.59
C THR A 41 8.87 0.01 -9.29
N MET A 42 9.79 0.01 -8.31
CA MET A 42 9.59 -0.52 -6.97
C MET A 42 10.12 0.43 -5.89
N ILE A 43 9.31 0.64 -4.86
CA ILE A 43 9.74 1.21 -3.58
C ILE A 43 9.36 0.23 -2.48
N SER A 44 10.34 -0.17 -1.66
CA SER A 44 10.12 -1.11 -0.55
C SER A 44 10.83 -0.62 0.70
N LEU A 45 10.08 -0.10 1.66
CA LEU A 45 10.55 0.40 2.94
C LEU A 45 9.99 -0.50 4.04
N ARG A 46 10.80 -1.46 4.50
CA ARG A 46 10.37 -2.50 5.44
C ARG A 46 11.11 -2.40 6.75
N SER A 47 10.39 -2.14 7.83
CA SER A 47 10.93 -2.11 9.19
C SER A 47 12.17 -1.21 9.31
N CYS A 48 12.29 -0.19 8.47
CA CYS A 48 13.36 0.79 8.47
C CYS A 48 12.91 2.07 9.17
N LYS A 49 13.87 2.84 9.68
CA LYS A 49 13.59 4.19 10.16
C LYS A 49 13.57 5.13 8.95
N MET A 50 12.49 5.87 8.75
CA MET A 50 12.34 6.78 7.61
C MET A 50 11.86 8.16 8.07
N PRO A 51 12.09 9.23 7.27
CA PRO A 51 11.55 10.55 7.54
C PRO A 51 10.02 10.53 7.43
N ILE A 52 9.41 11.65 7.80
CA ILE A 52 7.97 11.82 7.59
C ILE A 52 7.68 11.74 6.09
N LEU A 53 6.58 11.07 5.72
CA LEU A 53 6.10 11.02 4.34
C LEU A 53 5.77 12.45 3.89
N PRO A 54 6.25 12.88 2.70
CA PRO A 54 6.08 14.26 2.29
C PRO A 54 4.62 14.58 1.96
N GLU A 55 4.16 15.77 2.36
CA GLU A 55 2.85 16.33 1.97
C GLU A 55 2.74 16.54 0.46
N VAL A 56 3.87 16.86 -0.18
CA VAL A 56 3.98 16.89 -1.64
C VAL A 56 4.14 15.44 -2.11
N PRO A 57 3.22 14.91 -2.93
CA PRO A 57 3.27 13.52 -3.40
C PRO A 57 4.52 13.24 -4.21
N TRP A 58 5.03 12.01 -4.14
CA TRP A 58 6.06 11.58 -5.07
C TRP A 58 5.49 11.40 -6.47
N GLU A 59 6.17 11.97 -7.46
CA GLU A 59 5.88 11.73 -8.87
C GLU A 59 6.57 10.43 -9.32
N CYS A 60 5.84 9.31 -9.23
CA CYS A 60 6.32 7.98 -9.58
C CYS A 60 5.45 7.34 -10.69
N PRO A 61 5.52 7.83 -11.95
CA PRO A 61 4.64 7.38 -13.03
C PRO A 61 4.89 5.92 -13.45
N GLU A 62 6.07 5.36 -13.18
CA GLU A 62 6.42 3.96 -13.51
C GLU A 62 6.22 2.98 -12.33
N LEU A 63 5.82 3.47 -11.15
CA LEU A 63 5.78 2.67 -9.93
C LEU A 63 4.68 1.60 -10.01
N LYS A 64 5.06 0.34 -9.82
CA LYS A 64 4.12 -0.80 -9.82
C LYS A 64 3.97 -1.45 -8.46
N LEU A 65 4.99 -1.36 -7.61
CA LEU A 65 5.02 -1.93 -6.27
C LEU A 65 5.48 -0.89 -5.25
N LEU A 66 4.61 -0.64 -4.26
CA LEU A 66 4.93 0.16 -3.09
C LEU A 66 4.70 -0.69 -1.84
N ILE A 67 5.75 -0.84 -1.05
CA ILE A 67 5.69 -1.50 0.26
C ILE A 67 6.15 -0.50 1.31
N LEU A 68 5.27 -0.22 2.27
CA LEU A 68 5.50 0.57 3.47
C LEU A 68 5.15 -0.30 4.68
N GLU A 69 6.16 -0.73 5.42
CA GLU A 69 5.98 -1.59 6.59
C GLU A 69 6.74 -0.99 7.77
N ASN A 70 6.04 -0.68 8.86
CA ASN A 70 6.69 -0.24 10.11
C ASN A 70 7.09 -1.45 10.97
N LYS A 71 7.99 -1.26 11.93
CA LYS A 71 8.32 -2.32 12.89
C LYS A 71 7.11 -2.68 13.76
N ASN A 72 6.35 -1.68 14.18
CA ASN A 72 5.11 -1.84 14.92
C ASN A 72 4.15 -0.67 14.63
N VAL A 73 2.88 -0.81 15.02
CA VAL A 73 1.84 0.21 14.78
C VAL A 73 2.13 1.53 15.51
N GLY A 74 2.79 1.50 16.67
CA GLY A 74 3.15 2.69 17.43
C GLY A 74 4.23 3.56 16.77
N ASP A 75 5.04 2.97 15.89
CA ASP A 75 6.06 3.70 15.10
C ASP A 75 5.46 4.34 13.83
N SER A 76 4.19 4.06 13.53
CA SER A 76 3.56 4.54 12.31
C SER A 76 3.26 6.04 12.37
N GLN A 77 3.25 6.63 11.18
CA GLN A 77 2.89 8.02 10.92
C GLN A 77 1.63 8.07 10.07
N GLU A 78 0.95 9.21 10.06
CA GLU A 78 -0.16 9.43 9.14
C GLU A 78 0.33 9.47 7.70
N ILE A 79 -0.50 8.97 6.79
CA ILE A 79 -0.24 9.03 5.35
C ILE A 79 -0.88 10.32 4.83
N PRO A 80 -0.12 11.25 4.22
CA PRO A 80 -0.65 12.51 3.72
C PRO A 80 -1.80 12.30 2.73
N SER A 81 -2.77 13.22 2.76
CA SER A 81 -4.01 13.10 1.98
C SER A 81 -3.81 12.92 0.47
N LYS A 82 -2.74 13.49 -0.08
CA LYS A 82 -2.39 13.47 -1.51
C LYS A 82 -1.35 12.43 -1.91
N PHE A 83 -0.81 11.69 -0.94
CA PHE A 83 0.40 10.89 -1.10
C PHE A 83 0.40 9.95 -2.33
N PHE A 84 -0.76 9.41 -2.72
CA PHE A 84 -0.87 8.47 -3.83
C PHE A 84 -1.11 9.10 -5.22
N GLU A 85 -1.33 10.42 -5.34
CA GLU A 85 -1.74 11.09 -6.59
C GLU A 85 -0.76 10.86 -7.76
N GLY A 86 0.54 10.74 -7.47
CA GLY A 86 1.61 10.56 -8.47
C GLY A 86 1.92 9.11 -8.85
N MET A 87 1.14 8.12 -8.38
CA MET A 87 1.44 6.68 -8.52
C MET A 87 0.38 5.91 -9.33
N LYS A 88 -0.07 6.49 -10.45
CA LYS A 88 -1.24 5.99 -11.21
C LYS A 88 -1.10 4.58 -11.78
N GLU A 89 0.12 4.08 -11.96
CA GLU A 89 0.39 2.74 -12.49
C GLU A 89 0.54 1.66 -11.41
N LEU A 90 0.35 2.01 -10.15
CA LEU A 90 0.54 1.10 -9.03
C LEU A 90 -0.38 -0.11 -9.15
N LYS A 91 0.21 -1.31 -9.10
CA LYS A 91 -0.52 -2.59 -9.17
C LYS A 91 -0.62 -3.24 -7.79
N VAL A 92 0.39 -3.04 -6.94
CA VAL A 92 0.48 -3.62 -5.60
C VAL A 92 0.84 -2.53 -4.59
N LEU A 93 -0.01 -2.37 -3.58
CA LEU A 93 0.20 -1.52 -2.43
C LEU A 93 0.16 -2.38 -1.17
N ASP A 94 1.24 -2.33 -0.40
CA ASP A 94 1.35 -2.96 0.91
C ASP A 94 1.65 -1.89 1.94
N VAL A 95 0.69 -1.65 2.83
CA VAL A 95 0.81 -0.75 3.97
C VAL A 95 0.55 -1.59 5.21
N THR A 96 1.63 -2.07 5.83
CA THR A 96 1.57 -3.01 6.95
C THR A 96 2.01 -2.33 8.24
N ARG A 97 1.29 -2.61 9.34
CA ARG A 97 1.55 -2.03 10.68
C ARG A 97 1.46 -0.49 10.68
N PHE A 98 0.41 0.05 10.07
CA PHE A 98 0.05 1.47 10.19
C PHE A 98 -1.18 1.66 11.06
N ARG A 99 -1.25 2.79 11.77
CA ARG A 99 -2.51 3.30 12.33
C ARG A 99 -3.20 4.14 11.27
N ILE A 100 -4.30 3.64 10.72
CA ILE A 100 -5.05 4.29 9.65
C ILE A 100 -6.44 4.59 10.19
N GLN A 101 -6.64 5.83 10.64
CA GLN A 101 -7.97 6.30 11.03
C GLN A 101 -8.89 6.36 9.80
N SER A 102 -8.40 6.97 8.72
CA SER A 102 -9.04 6.97 7.42
C SER A 102 -7.99 6.80 6.34
N LEU A 103 -8.34 6.10 5.26
CA LEU A 103 -7.48 6.03 4.09
C LEU A 103 -7.45 7.41 3.39
N PRO A 104 -6.28 7.88 2.92
CA PRO A 104 -6.16 9.19 2.30
C PRO A 104 -7.00 9.27 1.01
N PRO A 105 -7.67 10.41 0.72
CA PRO A 105 -8.52 10.54 -0.46
C PRO A 105 -7.80 10.22 -1.78
N SER A 106 -6.49 10.48 -1.86
CA SER A 106 -5.68 10.13 -3.05
C SER A 106 -5.62 8.64 -3.36
N LEU A 107 -6.02 7.74 -2.45
CA LEU A 107 -6.11 6.31 -2.73
C LEU A 107 -7.03 6.02 -3.93
N GLN A 108 -8.07 6.84 -4.13
CA GLN A 108 -8.99 6.71 -5.28
C GLN A 108 -8.31 6.92 -6.64
N SER A 109 -7.11 7.52 -6.67
CA SER A 109 -6.34 7.69 -7.91
C SER A 109 -5.69 6.39 -8.40
N LEU A 110 -5.63 5.36 -7.55
CA LEU A 110 -4.99 4.07 -7.83
C LEU A 110 -5.92 3.15 -8.63
N MET A 111 -6.39 3.64 -9.78
CA MET A 111 -7.36 2.94 -10.64
C MET A 111 -6.86 1.60 -11.18
N HIS A 112 -5.54 1.36 -11.18
CA HIS A 112 -4.94 0.11 -11.64
C HIS A 112 -4.50 -0.84 -10.51
N LEU A 113 -4.88 -0.54 -9.27
CA LEU A 113 -4.47 -1.34 -8.13
C LEU A 113 -5.16 -2.70 -8.15
N HIS A 114 -4.37 -3.77 -8.10
CA HIS A 114 -4.85 -5.15 -8.10
C HIS A 114 -4.75 -5.79 -6.73
N THR A 115 -3.79 -5.37 -5.91
CA THR A 115 -3.56 -5.93 -4.58
C THR A 115 -3.37 -4.80 -3.58
N LEU A 116 -4.17 -4.85 -2.51
CA LEU A 116 -4.08 -3.98 -1.37
C LEU A 116 -3.86 -4.84 -0.12
N CYS A 117 -2.74 -4.63 0.56
CA CYS A 117 -2.43 -5.24 1.84
C CYS A 117 -2.45 -4.17 2.93
N LEU A 118 -3.33 -4.36 3.91
CA LEU A 118 -3.49 -3.51 5.09
C LEU A 118 -3.34 -4.36 6.35
N ASP A 119 -2.38 -5.27 6.34
CA ASP A 119 -2.16 -6.26 7.41
C ASP A 119 -1.63 -5.59 8.68
N GLN A 120 -2.07 -6.10 9.84
CA GLN A 120 -1.70 -5.61 11.16
C GLN A 120 -1.93 -4.10 11.35
N CYS A 121 -2.90 -3.54 10.62
CA CYS A 121 -3.27 -2.14 10.73
C CYS A 121 -4.36 -1.94 11.79
N GLU A 122 -4.30 -0.80 12.48
CA GLU A 122 -5.43 -0.29 13.28
C GLU A 122 -6.30 0.53 12.34
N LEU A 123 -7.42 -0.05 11.91
CA LEU A 123 -8.31 0.49 10.87
C LEU A 123 -9.61 0.97 11.51
N VAL A 124 -10.01 2.22 11.25
CA VAL A 124 -11.33 2.75 11.68
C VAL A 124 -12.29 2.83 10.49
N ASP A 125 -11.86 3.37 9.36
CA ASP A 125 -12.67 3.47 8.14
C ASP A 125 -11.91 2.97 6.91
N ILE A 126 -12.50 1.97 6.24
CA ILE A 126 -12.00 1.40 4.97
C ILE A 126 -13.01 1.51 3.82
N THR A 127 -14.05 2.34 3.95
CA THR A 127 -15.08 2.54 2.91
C THR A 127 -14.47 2.93 1.56
N LEU A 128 -13.39 3.74 1.59
CA LEU A 128 -12.67 4.18 0.40
C LEU A 128 -12.09 3.03 -0.44
N VAL A 129 -11.85 1.86 0.15
CA VAL A 129 -11.40 0.67 -0.59
C VAL A 129 -12.42 0.26 -1.65
N GLY A 130 -13.72 0.51 -1.44
CA GLY A 130 -14.77 0.22 -2.44
C GLY A 130 -14.65 1.00 -3.75
N GLN A 131 -13.85 2.08 -3.78
CA GLN A 131 -13.60 2.85 -5.00
C GLN A 131 -12.52 2.21 -5.90
N LEU A 132 -11.77 1.23 -5.40
CA LEU A 132 -10.70 0.55 -6.13
C LEU A 132 -11.26 -0.54 -7.04
N THR A 133 -11.99 -0.16 -8.09
CA THR A 133 -12.79 -1.08 -8.92
C THR A 133 -12.01 -2.20 -9.61
N ASN A 134 -10.69 -2.06 -9.76
CA ASN A 134 -9.79 -3.09 -10.30
C ASN A 134 -9.13 -3.99 -9.24
N LEU A 135 -9.47 -3.80 -7.96
CA LEU A 135 -8.90 -4.56 -6.86
C LEU A 135 -9.33 -6.02 -6.93
N LYS A 136 -8.34 -6.92 -6.95
CA LYS A 136 -8.55 -8.39 -6.98
C LYS A 136 -8.29 -9.04 -5.64
N ILE A 137 -7.39 -8.46 -4.85
CA ILE A 137 -6.95 -9.01 -3.57
C ILE A 137 -6.96 -7.91 -2.51
N LEU A 138 -7.67 -8.17 -1.41
CA LEU A 138 -7.67 -7.36 -0.20
C LEU A 138 -7.19 -8.21 0.98
N SER A 139 -6.09 -7.80 1.62
CA SER A 139 -5.57 -8.43 2.82
C SER A 139 -5.74 -7.52 4.04
N LEU A 140 -6.34 -8.07 5.10
CA LEU A 140 -6.63 -7.42 6.39
C LEU A 140 -6.22 -8.38 7.53
N ILE A 141 -5.17 -9.17 7.32
CA ILE A 141 -4.75 -10.20 8.26
C ILE A 141 -4.23 -9.52 9.53
N HIS A 142 -4.72 -9.99 10.68
CA HIS A 142 -4.40 -9.43 12.00
C HIS A 142 -4.75 -7.93 12.15
N SER A 143 -5.59 -7.39 11.27
CA SER A 143 -6.11 -6.03 11.38
C SER A 143 -7.40 -6.03 12.20
N LYS A 144 -7.61 -4.98 12.99
CA LYS A 144 -8.79 -4.85 13.87
C LYS A 144 -9.98 -4.30 13.09
N VAL A 145 -10.52 -5.09 12.15
CA VAL A 145 -11.72 -4.72 11.39
C VAL A 145 -12.93 -5.43 12.00
N LYS A 146 -13.89 -4.66 12.51
CA LYS A 146 -15.12 -5.22 13.10
C LYS A 146 -16.06 -5.75 12.02
N GLU A 147 -16.26 -4.97 10.97
CA GLU A 147 -17.13 -5.28 9.84
C GLU A 147 -16.52 -4.73 8.55
N LEU A 148 -16.79 -5.40 7.43
CA LEU A 148 -16.44 -4.86 6.12
C LEU A 148 -17.55 -3.91 5.67
N PRO A 149 -17.23 -2.69 5.21
CA PRO A 149 -18.23 -1.77 4.71
C PRO A 149 -18.91 -2.32 3.46
N LYS A 150 -20.18 -2.00 3.25
CA LYS A 150 -20.97 -2.44 2.08
C LYS A 150 -20.33 -2.03 0.75
N GLU A 151 -19.54 -0.96 0.75
CA GLU A 151 -18.77 -0.45 -0.38
C GLU A 151 -17.79 -1.50 -0.93
N ILE A 152 -17.30 -2.43 -0.10
CA ILE A 152 -16.49 -3.58 -0.56
C ILE A 152 -17.30 -4.47 -1.52
N GLY A 153 -18.63 -4.53 -1.38
CA GLY A 153 -19.51 -5.22 -2.31
C GLY A 153 -19.56 -4.62 -3.72
N GLN A 154 -19.04 -3.40 -3.91
CA GLN A 154 -18.91 -2.77 -5.23
C GLN A 154 -17.71 -3.31 -6.03
N LEU A 155 -16.79 -4.01 -5.37
CA LEU A 155 -15.57 -4.54 -5.97
C LEU A 155 -15.86 -5.83 -6.75
N THR A 156 -16.40 -5.69 -7.95
CA THR A 156 -16.81 -6.82 -8.81
C THR A 156 -15.66 -7.70 -9.27
N LEU A 157 -14.43 -7.18 -9.25
CA LEU A 157 -13.21 -7.92 -9.60
C LEU A 157 -12.51 -8.53 -8.38
N LEU A 158 -13.04 -8.36 -7.17
CA LEU A 158 -12.45 -8.90 -5.95
C LEU A 158 -12.59 -10.42 -5.92
N GLN A 159 -11.45 -11.11 -5.91
CA GLN A 159 -11.36 -12.58 -5.94
C GLN A 159 -10.98 -13.16 -4.58
N SER A 160 -10.25 -12.39 -3.75
CA SER A 160 -9.76 -12.87 -2.47
C SER A 160 -9.76 -11.77 -1.42
N THR A 161 -10.47 -12.02 -0.33
CA THR A 161 -10.42 -11.22 0.89
C THR A 161 -9.84 -12.07 2.01
N LYS A 162 -8.75 -11.60 2.65
CA LYS A 162 -8.09 -12.32 3.75
C LYS A 162 -8.24 -11.60 5.05
N THR A 163 -8.81 -12.28 6.05
CA THR A 163 -9.12 -11.70 7.36
C THR A 163 -8.75 -12.70 8.45
N CYS A 164 -8.33 -12.22 9.62
CA CYS A 164 -8.04 -13.09 10.77
C CYS A 164 -9.31 -13.22 11.64
N GLY A 165 -10.31 -13.92 11.14
CA GLY A 165 -11.56 -14.18 11.88
C GLY A 165 -12.80 -14.22 10.98
N ARG A 166 -13.91 -14.74 11.52
CA ARG A 166 -15.24 -14.60 10.89
C ARG A 166 -15.62 -13.13 10.97
N ILE A 167 -15.38 -12.39 9.89
CA ILE A 167 -16.02 -11.09 9.72
C ILE A 167 -17.48 -11.37 9.39
N GLU A 168 -18.40 -10.73 10.11
CA GLU A 168 -19.81 -10.75 9.73
C GLU A 168 -19.94 -9.99 8.40
N SER A 169 -20.12 -10.75 7.32
CA SER A 169 -20.53 -10.20 6.03
C SER A 169 -21.98 -9.75 6.12
N ILE A 170 -22.30 -8.57 5.59
CA ILE A 170 -23.67 -8.08 5.41
C ILE A 170 -24.43 -8.99 4.44
#